data_AF-A0A0X1KMS3-F1
#
_entry.id   AF-A0A0X1KMS3-F1
#
_cell.length_a   1.000
_cell.length_b   1.000
_cell.length_c   1.000
_cell.angle_alpha   90.00
_cell.angle_beta   90.00
_cell.angle_gamma   90.00
#
_symmetry.space_group_name_H-M   'P 1'
#
loop_
_entity.id
_entity.type
_entity.pdbx_description
1 polymer ?
#
loop_
_entity_poly.entity_id
_entity_poly.type
_entity_poly.pdbx_seq_one_letter_code
_entity_poly.pdbx_strand_id
1 'polypeptide(L)'
;MSVWNYNITGYESPRFKIAEYLKKFAAVLLIVWLFKGYLGLEEYNSYMVYAIIALIFAFELLSVGKWFGVTLTGIIFALAKGAFWTSVFLYFGGWLGMPEDLHGLAGRAFAYSVVLAIAGLLIGKGEERHFQWKVEKKAYEFNGADFGDVKLEGTGKAYPVKFGRKRIGWVIDGNVTVEAETPLGKIRKALSSPVAVWGELKVGKKTNADEGFVETANSLINPDRLYKKAKGERVVDLGVIKVYEGEDFEYVKLPFIEVIDTPHGERVRVGPIHIHDGIAERPGGMLTIRELRNGFQLTKVGERLKVQTDEYSIEVDGERVIYRSGNESLSLGETVSLRSGDVSVSVGRGRAKIRIEDVVISARDGTVRIRTGGKAYTIENGDAYRLVVRKAKEIVEEQSAELIEGLGIDRTLLNRRVKELLDELTSYLG
;
A
#
# COMPACT_ATOMS: atom_id res chain seq x y z
N MET A 1 5.92 -26.18 -24.24
CA MET A 1 5.08 -26.32 -23.04
C MET A 1 5.98 -26.73 -21.88
N SER A 2 6.46 -25.75 -21.11
CA SER A 2 7.22 -25.99 -19.87
C SER A 2 6.36 -25.56 -18.70
N VAL A 3 5.95 -26.54 -17.90
CA VAL A 3 5.23 -26.32 -16.65
C VAL A 3 6.25 -25.87 -15.61
N TRP A 4 6.21 -24.59 -15.25
CA TRP A 4 6.95 -24.06 -14.11
C TRP A 4 6.11 -24.26 -12.84
N ASN A 5 6.53 -25.22 -12.02
CA ASN A 5 6.06 -25.36 -10.64
C ASN A 5 6.65 -24.23 -9.79
N TYR A 6 5.82 -23.24 -9.45
CA TYR A 6 6.14 -22.31 -8.37
C TYR A 6 5.86 -22.98 -7.03
N ASN A 7 6.90 -23.57 -6.43
CA ASN A 7 6.93 -23.76 -4.98
C ASN A 7 7.22 -22.40 -4.35
N ILE A 8 6.16 -21.68 -3.99
CA ILE A 8 6.25 -20.48 -3.13
C ILE A 8 6.52 -20.99 -1.71
N THR A 9 7.79 -21.00 -1.31
CA THR A 9 8.19 -21.16 0.09
C THR A 9 7.77 -19.91 0.86
N GLY A 10 6.63 -19.98 1.55
CA GLY A 10 6.17 -18.92 2.44
C GLY A 10 7.11 -18.75 3.63
N TYR A 11 7.77 -17.60 3.74
CA TYR A 11 8.61 -17.27 4.89
C TYR A 11 7.72 -16.93 6.10
N GLU A 12 7.58 -17.87 7.04
CA GLU A 12 6.85 -17.66 8.30
C GLU A 12 7.65 -16.80 9.30
N SER A 13 6.98 -15.84 9.96
CA SER A 13 7.56 -14.99 11.03
C SER A 13 8.31 -15.81 12.11
N PRO A 14 9.42 -15.34 12.72
CA PRO A 14 10.19 -16.08 13.71
C PRO A 14 9.39 -16.58 14.93
N ARG A 15 8.34 -15.85 15.35
CA ARG A 15 7.42 -16.32 16.39
C ARG A 15 6.62 -17.56 15.97
N PHE A 16 6.26 -17.64 14.69
CA PHE A 16 5.56 -18.81 14.12
C PHE A 16 6.53 -19.94 13.90
N LYS A 17 7.78 -19.66 13.50
CA LYS A 17 8.86 -20.66 13.50
C LYS A 17 9.09 -21.22 14.91
N ILE A 18 9.17 -20.39 15.95
CA ILE A 18 9.30 -20.83 17.35
C ILE A 18 8.07 -21.63 17.79
N ALA A 19 6.86 -21.15 17.50
CA ALA A 19 5.63 -21.91 17.78
C ALA A 19 5.63 -23.27 17.07
N GLU A 20 6.11 -23.32 15.82
CA GLU A 20 6.24 -24.55 15.05
C GLU A 20 7.32 -25.48 15.65
N TYR A 21 8.46 -24.95 16.09
CA TYR A 21 9.48 -25.71 16.80
C TYR A 21 8.97 -26.25 18.13
N LEU A 22 8.24 -25.44 18.91
CA LEU A 22 7.62 -25.87 20.17
C LEU A 22 6.55 -26.94 19.92
N LYS A 23 5.78 -26.83 18.83
CA LYS A 23 4.83 -27.86 18.41
C LYS A 23 5.54 -29.15 18.02
N LYS A 24 6.63 -29.08 17.25
CA LYS A 24 7.47 -30.22 16.89
C LYS A 24 8.08 -30.86 18.14
N PHE A 25 8.56 -30.05 19.09
CA PHE A 25 9.11 -30.51 20.36
C PHE A 25 8.04 -31.18 21.24
N ALA A 26 6.83 -30.61 21.31
CA ALA A 26 5.69 -31.23 22.00
C ALA A 26 5.33 -32.59 21.39
N ALA A 27 5.37 -32.72 20.06
CA ALA A 27 5.14 -33.98 19.37
C ALA A 27 6.23 -35.02 19.68
N VAL A 28 7.50 -34.62 19.70
CA VAL A 28 8.61 -35.50 20.12
C VAL A 28 8.43 -35.94 21.56
N LEU A 29 8.08 -35.03 22.46
CA LEU A 29 7.87 -35.34 23.88
C LEU A 29 6.67 -36.27 24.09
N LEU A 30 5.60 -36.13 23.29
CA LEU A 30 4.46 -37.06 23.27
C LEU A 30 4.89 -38.48 22.86
N ILE A 31 5.76 -38.60 21.86
CA ILE A 31 6.30 -39.90 21.44
C ILE A 31 7.14 -40.51 22.56
N VAL A 32 8.07 -39.73 23.14
CA VAL A 32 8.89 -40.18 24.29
C VAL A 32 8.01 -40.63 25.45
N TRP A 33 6.95 -39.88 25.75
CA TRP A 33 5.99 -40.22 26.79
C TRP A 33 5.22 -41.52 26.49
N LEU A 34 4.82 -41.76 25.24
CA LEU A 34 4.12 -42.98 24.84
C LEU A 34 5.01 -44.22 24.98
N PHE A 35 6.32 -44.06 24.74
CA PHE A 35 7.32 -45.13 24.89
C PHE A 35 8.04 -45.12 26.25
N LYS A 36 7.53 -44.37 27.26
CA LYS A 36 8.22 -44.18 28.55
C LYS A 36 8.62 -45.47 29.25
N GLY A 37 7.80 -46.53 29.15
CA GLY A 37 8.10 -47.84 29.75
C GLY A 37 9.31 -48.52 29.11
N TYR A 38 9.41 -48.50 27.77
CA TYR A 38 10.56 -49.04 27.04
C TYR A 38 11.84 -48.23 27.25
N LEU A 39 11.70 -46.94 27.58
CA LEU A 39 12.81 -46.02 27.82
C LEU A 39 13.22 -45.94 29.29
N GLY A 40 12.53 -46.64 30.21
CA GLY A 40 12.79 -46.57 31.64
C GLY A 40 12.50 -45.19 32.26
N LEU A 41 11.59 -44.41 31.67
CA LEU A 41 11.26 -43.03 32.09
C LEU A 41 9.97 -42.95 32.93
N GLU A 42 9.55 -44.06 33.53
CA GLU A 42 8.30 -44.15 34.29
C GLU A 42 8.27 -43.21 35.50
N GLU A 43 9.42 -43.04 36.17
CA GLU A 43 9.57 -42.11 37.31
C GLU A 43 9.31 -40.65 36.92
N TYR A 44 9.48 -40.30 35.64
CA TYR A 44 9.28 -38.95 35.13
C TYR A 44 7.90 -38.72 34.49
N ASN A 45 6.99 -39.70 34.57
CA ASN A 45 5.69 -39.68 33.89
C ASN A 45 4.90 -38.39 34.17
N SER A 46 4.77 -37.99 35.44
CA SER A 46 4.04 -36.79 35.81
C SER A 46 4.69 -35.52 35.24
N TYR A 47 6.01 -35.40 35.32
CA TYR A 47 6.74 -34.25 34.77
C TYR A 47 6.59 -34.14 33.24
N MET A 48 6.63 -35.27 32.53
CA MET A 48 6.42 -35.30 31.08
C MET A 48 5.00 -34.85 30.72
N VAL A 49 3.98 -35.30 31.45
CA VAL A 49 2.59 -34.90 31.23
C VAL A 49 2.42 -33.38 31.44
N TYR A 50 2.95 -32.83 32.53
CA TYR A 50 2.89 -31.38 32.77
C TYR A 50 3.66 -30.57 31.71
N ALA A 51 4.81 -31.06 31.26
CA ALA A 51 5.59 -30.42 30.21
C ALA A 51 4.85 -30.41 28.87
N ILE A 52 4.17 -31.50 28.50
CA ILE A 52 3.33 -31.57 27.30
C ILE A 52 2.19 -30.54 27.39
N ILE A 53 1.49 -30.46 28.52
CA ILE A 53 0.41 -29.48 28.72
C ILE A 53 0.96 -28.05 28.61
N ALA A 54 2.07 -27.74 29.27
CA ALA A 54 2.69 -26.42 29.21
C ALA A 54 3.10 -26.02 27.78
N LEU A 55 3.66 -26.96 27.02
CA LEU A 55 4.04 -26.75 25.62
C LEU A 55 2.82 -26.51 24.74
N ILE A 56 1.71 -27.23 24.96
CA ILE A 56 0.45 -27.03 24.25
C ILE A 56 -0.03 -25.59 24.38
N PHE A 57 -0.08 -25.06 25.61
CA PHE A 57 -0.48 -23.67 25.83
C PHE A 57 0.54 -22.68 25.25
N ALA A 58 1.83 -22.95 25.39
CA ALA A 58 2.88 -22.06 24.90
C ALA A 58 2.82 -21.88 23.37
N PHE A 59 2.69 -22.97 22.60
CA PHE A 59 2.64 -22.84 21.13
C PHE A 59 1.32 -22.25 20.64
N GLU A 60 0.18 -22.56 21.27
CA GLU A 60 -1.12 -21.98 20.89
C GLU A 60 -1.13 -20.47 21.14
N LEU A 61 -0.57 -20.01 22.27
CA LEU A 61 -0.43 -18.58 22.58
C LEU A 61 0.52 -17.86 21.63
N LEU A 62 1.65 -18.49 21.26
CA LEU A 62 2.59 -17.91 20.29
C LEU A 62 2.03 -17.89 18.86
N SER A 63 1.06 -18.76 18.56
CA SER A 63 0.36 -18.83 17.28
C SER A 63 -0.73 -17.77 17.14
N VAL A 64 -1.02 -16.99 18.19
CA VAL A 64 -2.01 -15.89 18.16
C VAL A 64 -1.62 -14.85 17.10
N GLY A 65 -2.56 -14.56 16.20
CA GLY A 65 -2.40 -13.52 15.20
C GLY A 65 -1.73 -13.94 13.89
N LYS A 66 -1.71 -15.24 13.57
CA LYS A 66 -1.29 -15.76 12.25
C LYS A 66 -2.14 -15.21 11.08
N TRP A 67 -3.35 -14.72 11.34
CA TRP A 67 -4.29 -14.22 10.33
C TRP A 67 -4.75 -12.76 10.53
N PHE A 68 -4.83 -12.24 11.77
CA PHE A 68 -5.40 -10.91 12.05
C PHE A 68 -4.70 -10.11 13.17
N GLY A 69 -3.44 -10.45 13.51
CA GLY A 69 -2.70 -9.79 14.60
C GLY A 69 -3.10 -10.27 16.02
N VAL A 70 -2.37 -9.81 17.04
CA VAL A 70 -2.60 -10.23 18.44
C VAL A 70 -3.71 -9.40 19.06
N THR A 71 -4.92 -9.94 19.11
CA THR A 71 -6.09 -9.33 19.78
C THR A 71 -6.37 -10.01 21.11
N LEU A 72 -7.03 -9.31 22.04
CA LEU A 72 -7.48 -9.90 23.31
C LEU A 72 -8.37 -11.12 23.03
N THR A 73 -9.28 -10.97 22.07
CA THR A 73 -10.10 -12.04 21.52
C THR A 73 -9.27 -13.22 20.99
N GLY A 74 -8.18 -12.95 20.24
CA GLY A 74 -7.26 -13.98 19.75
C GLY A 74 -6.53 -14.74 20.86
N ILE A 75 -6.13 -14.06 21.94
CA ILE A 75 -5.52 -14.69 23.12
C ILE A 75 -6.54 -15.62 23.81
N ILE A 76 -7.77 -15.15 23.99
CA ILE A 76 -8.86 -15.94 24.59
C ILE A 76 -9.14 -17.20 23.75
N PHE A 77 -9.16 -17.08 22.42
CA PHE A 77 -9.32 -18.24 21.54
C PHE A 77 -8.14 -19.19 21.56
N ALA A 78 -6.89 -18.71 21.69
CA ALA A 78 -5.73 -19.59 21.84
C ALA A 78 -5.75 -20.35 23.17
N LEU A 79 -6.16 -19.70 24.27
CA LEU A 79 -6.37 -20.38 25.54
C LEU A 79 -7.49 -21.43 25.44
N ALA A 80 -8.58 -21.13 24.72
CA ALA A 80 -9.64 -22.09 24.46
C ALA A 80 -9.13 -23.32 23.68
N LYS A 81 -8.32 -23.12 22.63
CA LYS A 81 -7.68 -24.20 21.86
C LYS A 81 -6.70 -25.01 22.70
N GLY A 82 -5.85 -24.36 23.49
CA GLY A 82 -4.92 -25.04 24.40
C GLY A 82 -5.65 -25.91 25.42
N ALA A 83 -6.75 -25.40 26.00
CA ALA A 83 -7.60 -26.15 26.91
C ALA A 83 -8.29 -27.34 26.22
N PHE A 84 -8.74 -27.18 24.97
CA PHE A 84 -9.31 -28.26 24.17
C PHE A 84 -8.30 -29.38 23.89
N TRP A 85 -7.10 -29.05 23.39
CA TRP A 85 -6.06 -30.04 23.12
C TRP A 85 -5.57 -30.74 24.38
N THR A 86 -5.48 -30.00 25.49
CA THR A 86 -5.18 -30.58 26.80
C THR A 86 -6.25 -31.58 27.22
N SER A 87 -7.53 -31.26 27.03
CA SER A 87 -8.63 -32.18 27.32
C SER A 87 -8.53 -33.48 26.51
N VAL A 88 -8.29 -33.37 25.20
CA VAL A 88 -8.10 -34.51 24.31
C VAL A 88 -6.91 -35.37 24.77
N PHE A 89 -5.77 -34.73 25.04
CA PHE A 89 -4.57 -35.41 25.51
C PHE A 89 -4.80 -36.16 26.83
N LEU A 90 -5.44 -35.51 27.82
CA LEU A 90 -5.73 -36.13 29.10
C LEU A 90 -6.75 -37.28 28.98
N TYR A 91 -7.76 -37.14 28.12
CA TYR A 91 -8.78 -38.16 27.90
C TYR A 91 -8.19 -39.46 27.34
N PHE A 92 -7.39 -39.36 26.28
CA PHE A 92 -6.71 -40.54 25.70
C PHE A 92 -5.54 -41.00 26.56
N GLY A 93 -4.86 -40.06 27.23
CA GLY A 93 -3.72 -40.36 28.08
C GLY A 93 -4.09 -41.18 29.30
N GLY A 94 -5.32 -41.05 29.81
CA GLY A 94 -5.82 -41.89 30.89
C GLY A 94 -5.82 -43.39 30.55
N TRP A 95 -5.93 -43.76 29.27
CA TRP A 95 -5.83 -45.16 28.83
C TRP A 95 -4.38 -45.64 28.65
N LEU A 96 -3.41 -44.72 28.70
CA LEU A 96 -1.98 -44.96 28.43
C LEU A 96 -1.11 -44.80 29.69
N GLY A 97 -1.71 -45.02 30.87
CA GLY A 97 -1.00 -44.96 32.15
C GLY A 97 -0.58 -43.54 32.53
N MET A 98 -1.48 -42.58 32.37
CA MET A 98 -1.33 -41.24 32.92
C MET A 98 -1.57 -41.27 34.45
N PRO A 99 -0.96 -40.35 35.23
CA PRO A 99 -1.22 -40.26 36.66
C PRO A 99 -2.72 -40.09 36.99
N GLU A 100 -3.22 -40.85 37.96
CA GLU A 100 -4.65 -40.92 38.30
C GLU A 100 -5.23 -39.57 38.78
N ASP A 101 -4.39 -38.72 39.38
CA ASP A 101 -4.73 -37.36 39.82
C ASP A 101 -5.12 -36.43 38.66
N LEU A 102 -4.74 -36.77 37.43
CA LEU A 102 -5.00 -35.96 36.24
C LEU A 102 -6.24 -36.42 35.45
N HIS A 103 -6.78 -37.62 35.72
CA HIS A 103 -7.92 -38.17 34.99
C HIS A 103 -9.18 -37.29 35.11
N GLY A 104 -9.41 -36.67 36.28
CA GLY A 104 -10.53 -35.76 36.52
C GLY A 104 -10.40 -34.38 35.84
N LEU A 105 -9.23 -34.05 35.29
CA LEU A 105 -8.97 -32.73 34.68
C LEU A 105 -9.37 -32.66 33.22
N ALA A 106 -9.51 -33.79 32.52
CA ALA A 106 -9.89 -33.83 31.11
C ALA A 106 -11.25 -33.14 30.87
N GLY A 107 -12.27 -33.48 31.68
CA GLY A 107 -13.60 -32.87 31.59
C GLY A 107 -13.61 -31.37 31.97
N ARG A 108 -12.79 -30.96 32.95
CA ARG A 108 -12.66 -29.54 33.34
C ARG A 108 -11.99 -28.72 32.24
N ALA A 109 -10.92 -29.24 31.64
CA ALA A 109 -10.25 -28.60 30.51
C ALA A 109 -11.18 -28.44 29.31
N PHE A 110 -12.04 -29.44 29.04
CA PHE A 110 -13.09 -29.32 28.02
C PHE A 110 -14.08 -28.20 28.35
N ALA A 111 -14.60 -28.17 29.58
CA ALA A 111 -15.52 -27.11 30.02
C ALA A 111 -14.89 -25.72 29.90
N TYR A 112 -13.62 -25.55 30.29
CA TYR A 112 -12.88 -24.30 30.09
C TYR A 112 -12.75 -23.92 28.62
N SER A 113 -12.49 -24.88 27.73
CA SER A 113 -12.42 -24.60 26.29
C SER A 113 -13.75 -24.04 25.74
N VAL A 114 -14.88 -24.59 26.17
CA VAL A 114 -16.23 -24.14 25.76
C VAL A 114 -16.52 -22.75 26.31
N VAL A 115 -16.29 -22.54 27.61
CA VAL A 115 -16.53 -21.23 28.26
C VAL A 115 -15.65 -20.14 27.64
N LEU A 116 -14.36 -20.41 27.43
CA LEU A 116 -13.44 -19.46 26.80
C LEU A 116 -13.80 -19.19 25.33
N ALA A 117 -14.25 -20.19 24.58
CA ALA A 117 -14.72 -19.99 23.22
C ALA A 117 -15.97 -19.07 23.17
N ILE A 118 -16.94 -19.28 24.07
CA ILE A 118 -18.12 -18.41 24.20
C ILE A 118 -17.70 -16.99 24.61
N ALA A 119 -16.81 -16.85 25.59
CA ALA A 119 -16.28 -15.55 26.01
C ALA A 119 -15.54 -14.83 24.87
N GLY A 120 -14.72 -15.55 24.09
CA GLY A 120 -14.05 -15.03 22.91
C GLY A 120 -15.04 -14.56 21.83
N LEU A 121 -16.14 -15.29 21.62
CA LEU A 121 -17.20 -14.90 20.68
C LEU A 121 -17.97 -13.65 21.16
N LEU A 122 -18.27 -13.55 22.45
CA LEU A 122 -19.00 -12.41 23.03
C LEU A 122 -18.14 -11.14 23.02
N ILE A 123 -16.86 -11.25 23.36
CA ILE A 123 -15.90 -10.13 23.31
C ILE A 123 -15.63 -9.74 21.85
N GLY A 124 -15.48 -10.71 20.95
CA GLY A 124 -15.29 -10.47 19.53
C GLY A 124 -16.47 -9.76 18.85
N LYS A 125 -17.70 -9.96 19.34
CA LYS A 125 -18.89 -9.19 18.89
C LYS A 125 -18.97 -7.77 19.46
N GLY A 126 -18.31 -7.49 20.59
CA GLY A 126 -18.26 -6.16 21.20
C GLY A 126 -17.04 -5.32 20.79
N GLU A 127 -16.03 -5.93 20.17
CA GLU A 127 -14.80 -5.28 19.70
C GLU A 127 -14.87 -4.87 18.21
N GLU A 128 -15.97 -4.29 17.74
CA GLU A 128 -15.83 -3.17 16.79
C GLU A 128 -15.25 -1.98 17.58
N ARG A 129 -14.00 -2.11 18.05
CA ARG A 129 -13.25 -0.93 18.46
C ARG A 129 -13.02 -0.15 17.18
N HIS A 130 -13.90 0.80 16.90
CA HIS A 130 -13.63 1.84 15.93
C HIS A 130 -12.27 2.43 16.30
N PHE A 131 -11.24 2.06 15.54
CA PHE A 131 -9.90 2.60 15.69
C PHE A 131 -9.92 4.04 15.16
N GLN A 132 -10.50 4.94 15.97
CA GLN A 132 -10.74 6.31 15.57
C GLN A 132 -9.46 7.13 15.70
N TRP A 133 -9.09 7.78 14.61
CA TRP A 133 -8.05 8.79 14.64
C TRP A 133 -8.62 10.00 15.34
N LYS A 134 -7.83 10.61 16.22
CA LYS A 134 -8.28 11.74 17.02
C LYS A 134 -7.37 12.94 16.81
N VAL A 135 -7.97 14.04 16.39
CA VAL A 135 -7.34 15.36 16.40
C VAL A 135 -7.34 15.88 17.84
N GLU A 136 -6.16 16.24 18.32
CA GLU A 136 -5.96 16.74 19.68
C GLU A 136 -6.42 18.20 19.81
N LYS A 137 -6.92 18.57 21.00
CA LYS A 137 -7.27 19.95 21.36
C LYS A 137 -6.07 20.88 21.58
N LYS A 138 -4.87 20.48 21.15
CA LYS A 138 -3.64 21.28 21.29
C LYS A 138 -3.28 21.81 19.91
N ALA A 139 -3.11 23.11 19.78
CA ALA A 139 -2.68 23.74 18.53
C ALA A 139 -1.25 24.26 18.63
N TYR A 140 -0.58 24.31 17.49
CA TYR A 140 0.75 24.87 17.30
C TYR A 140 0.74 25.79 16.09
N GLU A 141 1.59 26.80 16.06
CA GLU A 141 1.73 27.66 14.88
C GLU A 141 2.28 26.86 13.69
N PHE A 142 1.72 27.10 12.51
CA PHE A 142 2.21 26.57 11.24
C PHE A 142 2.67 27.73 10.37
N ASN A 143 3.92 27.64 9.86
CA ASN A 143 4.57 28.68 9.04
C ASN A 143 5.20 28.06 7.79
N GLY A 144 4.53 27.07 7.20
CA GLY A 144 5.05 26.29 6.08
C GLY A 144 5.92 25.10 6.50
N ALA A 145 6.22 24.24 5.53
CA ALA A 145 7.10 23.09 5.69
C ALA A 145 7.75 22.70 4.36
N ASP A 146 8.99 22.24 4.43
CA ASP A 146 9.77 21.80 3.28
C ASP A 146 10.11 20.30 3.44
N PHE A 147 9.79 19.52 2.40
CA PHE A 147 10.03 18.09 2.31
C PHE A 147 10.86 17.73 1.06
N GLY A 148 11.74 18.63 0.62
CA GLY A 148 12.51 18.53 -0.61
C GLY A 148 11.67 18.97 -1.80
N ASP A 149 11.39 18.04 -2.72
CA ASP A 149 10.59 18.31 -3.93
C ASP A 149 9.10 18.63 -3.65
N VAL A 150 8.67 18.64 -2.39
CA VAL A 150 7.32 19.01 -1.97
C VAL A 150 7.41 20.06 -0.88
N LYS A 151 6.77 21.21 -1.10
CA LYS A 151 6.72 22.33 -0.16
C LYS A 151 5.27 22.66 0.17
N LEU A 152 5.04 22.96 1.45
CA LEU A 152 3.81 23.55 1.94
C LEU A 152 4.10 25.00 2.31
N GLU A 153 3.55 25.93 1.55
CA GLU A 153 3.63 27.37 1.83
C GLU A 153 2.35 27.83 2.53
N GLY A 154 2.47 28.69 3.53
CA GLY A 154 1.32 29.29 4.19
C GLY A 154 1.47 29.44 5.69
N THR A 155 0.44 29.99 6.30
CA THR A 155 0.36 30.22 7.74
C THR A 155 -0.94 29.69 8.30
N GLY A 156 -0.92 29.25 9.56
CA GLY A 156 -2.10 28.69 10.20
C GLY A 156 -1.82 28.06 11.56
N LYS A 157 -2.69 27.12 11.95
CA LYS A 157 -2.57 26.32 13.17
C LYS A 157 -2.49 24.84 12.82
N ALA A 158 -1.49 24.14 13.34
CA ALA A 158 -1.36 22.69 13.23
C ALA A 158 -1.84 21.98 14.49
N TYR A 159 -2.72 21.00 14.32
CA TYR A 159 -3.31 20.17 15.37
C TYR A 159 -2.79 18.74 15.24
N PRO A 160 -2.19 18.14 16.28
CA PRO A 160 -1.71 16.77 16.20
C PRO A 160 -2.85 15.77 15.98
N VAL A 161 -2.63 14.80 15.10
CA VAL A 161 -3.51 13.63 14.95
C VAL A 161 -2.87 12.44 15.65
N LYS A 162 -3.64 11.75 16.49
CA LYS A 162 -3.21 10.54 17.20
C LYS A 162 -3.98 9.31 16.76
N PHE A 163 -3.25 8.19 16.79
CA PHE A 163 -3.79 6.84 16.78
C PHE A 163 -3.45 6.19 18.13
N GLY A 164 -4.46 6.02 18.99
CA GLY A 164 -4.23 5.64 20.39
C GLY A 164 -3.32 6.65 21.09
N ARG A 165 -2.12 6.22 21.51
CA ARG A 165 -1.14 7.08 22.18
C ARG A 165 -0.08 7.70 21.26
N LYS A 166 0.01 7.24 20.00
CA LYS A 166 1.05 7.68 19.05
C LYS A 166 0.54 8.83 18.17
N ARG A 167 1.38 9.84 17.95
CA ARG A 167 1.13 10.87 16.93
C ARG A 167 1.45 10.29 15.55
N ILE A 168 0.53 10.45 14.62
CA ILE A 168 0.61 9.89 13.25
C ILE A 168 0.66 10.98 12.17
N GLY A 169 0.32 12.21 12.52
CA GLY A 169 0.29 13.32 11.58
C GLY A 169 -0.24 14.59 12.23
N TRP A 170 -0.62 15.53 11.38
CA TRP A 170 -1.11 16.85 11.74
C TRP A 170 -2.28 17.24 10.85
N VAL A 171 -3.16 18.08 11.37
CA VAL A 171 -4.20 18.74 10.58
C VAL A 171 -3.96 20.24 10.68
N ILE A 172 -3.93 20.91 9.55
CA ILE A 172 -3.65 22.33 9.44
C ILE A 172 -4.96 23.07 9.21
N ASP A 173 -5.17 24.09 10.04
CA ASP A 173 -6.18 25.12 9.88
C ASP A 173 -5.53 26.41 9.37
N GLY A 174 -5.74 26.74 8.10
CA GLY A 174 -5.18 27.93 7.48
C GLY A 174 -5.15 27.86 5.97
N ASN A 175 -4.59 28.91 5.36
CA ASN A 175 -4.41 29.00 3.92
C ASN A 175 -3.08 28.36 3.56
N VAL A 176 -3.13 27.18 2.95
CA VAL A 176 -1.95 26.40 2.61
C VAL A 176 -1.91 26.19 1.11
N THR A 177 -0.76 26.43 0.50
CA THR A 177 -0.47 26.09 -0.89
C THR A 177 0.54 24.97 -0.91
N VAL A 178 0.23 23.90 -1.64
CA VAL A 178 1.20 22.84 -1.90
C VAL A 178 1.88 23.12 -3.23
N GLU A 179 3.21 23.05 -3.23
CA GLU A 179 4.06 23.06 -4.41
C GLU A 179 4.79 21.73 -4.49
N ALA A 180 4.74 21.06 -5.65
CA ALA A 180 5.46 19.82 -5.89
C ALA A 180 6.23 19.90 -7.22
N GLU A 181 7.52 19.62 -7.18
CA GLU A 181 8.37 19.53 -8.36
C GLU A 181 8.25 18.13 -8.96
N THR A 182 7.99 18.07 -10.27
CA THR A 182 7.88 16.83 -11.04
C THR A 182 8.73 16.93 -12.30
N PRO A 183 9.09 15.81 -12.96
CA PRO A 183 9.74 15.84 -14.28
C PRO A 183 8.94 16.61 -15.34
N LEU A 184 7.63 16.78 -15.12
CA LEU A 184 6.75 17.57 -15.99
C LEU A 184 6.78 19.07 -15.69
N GLY A 185 7.23 19.49 -14.51
CA GLY A 185 7.18 20.87 -14.06
C GLY A 185 6.66 20.99 -12.63
N LYS A 186 6.35 22.23 -12.23
CA LYS A 186 5.90 22.56 -10.88
C LYS A 186 4.38 22.54 -10.78
N ILE A 187 3.85 21.68 -9.91
CA ILE A 187 2.42 21.63 -9.59
C ILE A 187 2.20 22.54 -8.38
N ARG A 188 1.35 23.57 -8.52
CA ARG A 188 0.98 24.46 -7.41
C ARG A 188 -0.53 24.43 -7.20
N LYS A 189 -0.97 24.13 -5.97
CA LYS A 189 -2.40 24.08 -5.62
C LYS A 189 -2.66 24.72 -4.25
N ALA A 190 -3.56 25.69 -4.22
CA ALA A 190 -4.13 26.18 -2.97
C ALA A 190 -5.11 25.13 -2.40
N LEU A 191 -4.92 24.79 -1.13
CA LEU A 191 -5.70 23.79 -0.40
C LEU A 191 -6.67 24.47 0.56
N SER A 192 -7.89 23.95 0.66
CA SER A 192 -8.89 24.46 1.61
C SER A 192 -8.74 23.76 2.96
N SER A 193 -8.74 24.52 4.04
CA SER A 193 -8.80 23.99 5.41
C SER A 193 -10.07 23.12 5.62
N PRO A 194 -9.99 21.96 6.31
CA PRO A 194 -8.82 21.37 6.96
C PRO A 194 -7.91 20.56 6.03
N VAL A 195 -6.58 20.68 6.20
CA VAL A 195 -5.58 19.92 5.45
C VAL A 195 -4.87 18.92 6.36
N ALA A 196 -4.93 17.63 6.06
CA ALA A 196 -4.21 16.59 6.79
C ALA A 196 -2.81 16.36 6.19
N VAL A 197 -1.80 16.27 7.05
CA VAL A 197 -0.40 15.98 6.70
C VAL A 197 0.07 14.80 7.53
N TRP A 198 0.33 13.68 6.88
CA TRP A 198 0.93 12.48 7.46
C TRP A 198 2.39 12.41 7.07
N GLY A 199 3.24 12.91 7.95
CA GLY A 199 4.68 13.00 7.79
C GLY A 199 5.31 13.73 8.97
N GLU A 200 6.63 13.85 8.96
CA GLU A 200 7.35 14.64 9.97
C GLU A 200 7.19 16.13 9.71
N LEU A 201 6.16 16.74 10.29
CA LEU A 201 5.95 18.19 10.21
C LEU A 201 6.63 18.90 11.39
N LYS A 202 7.51 19.86 11.09
CA LYS A 202 8.01 20.83 12.07
C LYS A 202 6.95 21.90 12.29
N VAL A 203 6.60 22.13 13.55
CA VAL A 203 5.61 23.15 13.96
C VAL A 203 6.23 24.15 14.91
N GLY A 204 5.64 25.34 14.97
CA GLY A 204 6.08 26.44 15.82
C GLY A 204 5.60 26.32 17.27
N LYS A 205 5.41 27.46 17.92
CA LYS A 205 5.05 27.53 19.34
C LYS A 205 3.61 27.05 19.56
N LYS A 206 3.34 26.55 20.77
CA LYS A 206 1.99 26.17 21.19
C LYS A 206 1.10 27.41 21.19
N THR A 207 -0.10 27.30 20.63
CA THR A 207 -1.06 28.41 20.51
C THR A 207 -2.46 27.98 20.96
N ASN A 208 -3.40 28.93 20.97
CA ASN A 208 -4.78 28.71 21.35
C ASN A 208 -5.51 27.87 20.29
N ALA A 209 -6.02 26.72 20.74
CA ALA A 209 -6.81 25.82 19.90
C ALA A 209 -8.22 26.38 19.68
N ASP A 210 -8.73 26.18 18.46
CA ASP A 210 -10.14 26.35 18.14
C ASP A 210 -10.85 25.01 18.32
N GLU A 211 -11.78 24.93 19.27
CA GLU A 211 -12.51 23.70 19.54
C GLU A 211 -13.48 23.33 18.41
N GLY A 212 -14.10 24.32 17.75
CA GLY A 212 -15.02 24.08 16.63
C GLY A 212 -14.30 23.53 15.41
N PHE A 213 -13.06 23.97 15.17
CA PHE A 213 -12.20 23.37 14.16
C PHE A 213 -11.88 21.91 14.46
N VAL A 214 -11.50 21.60 15.71
CA VAL A 214 -11.14 20.24 16.13
C VAL A 214 -12.31 19.27 15.96
N GLU A 215 -13.52 19.68 16.31
CA GLU A 215 -14.74 18.88 16.08
C GLU A 215 -14.97 18.62 14.59
N THR A 216 -14.87 19.67 13.77
CA THR A 216 -15.01 19.57 12.31
C THR A 216 -13.96 18.62 11.73
N ALA A 217 -12.69 18.77 12.09
CA ALA A 217 -11.61 17.93 11.61
C ALA A 217 -11.78 16.46 12.04
N ASN A 218 -12.21 16.20 13.28
CA ASN A 218 -12.51 14.83 13.74
C ASN A 218 -13.66 14.20 12.94
N SER A 219 -14.68 14.97 12.54
CA SER A 219 -15.79 14.45 11.73
C SER A 219 -15.36 14.07 10.30
N LEU A 220 -14.36 14.77 9.76
CA LEU A 220 -13.84 14.55 8.41
C LEU A 220 -12.78 13.45 8.36
N ILE A 221 -11.99 13.29 9.42
CA ILE A 221 -11.03 12.19 9.58
C ILE A 221 -11.77 10.94 10.06
N ASN A 222 -12.65 10.41 9.20
CA ASN A 222 -13.29 9.13 9.42
C ASN A 222 -12.60 8.05 8.56
N PRO A 223 -11.98 7.03 9.17
CA PRO A 223 -11.32 5.97 8.44
C PRO A 223 -12.26 5.29 7.43
N ASP A 224 -13.54 5.05 7.75
CA ASP A 224 -14.48 4.39 6.85
C ASP A 224 -14.78 5.19 5.57
N ARG A 225 -14.72 6.53 5.65
CA ARG A 225 -14.82 7.42 4.47
C ARG A 225 -13.54 7.42 3.64
N LEU A 226 -12.39 7.26 4.30
CA LEU A 226 -11.09 7.16 3.65
C LEU A 226 -10.87 5.79 2.98
N TYR A 227 -11.43 4.71 3.54
CA TYR A 227 -11.23 3.32 3.09
C TYR A 227 -12.16 2.85 1.96
N LYS A 228 -13.40 3.37 1.85
CA LYS A 228 -14.45 2.74 0.99
C LYS A 228 -14.32 2.90 -0.53
N LYS A 229 -13.36 3.68 -1.06
CA LYS A 229 -13.31 3.99 -2.51
C LYS A 229 -12.25 3.27 -3.36
N ALA A 230 -11.27 2.56 -2.77
CA ALA A 230 -10.16 2.01 -3.54
C ALA A 230 -10.29 0.49 -3.81
N LYS A 231 -11.23 0.08 -4.68
CA LYS A 231 -11.16 -1.26 -5.29
C LYS A 231 -10.14 -1.20 -6.44
N GLY A 232 -8.93 -1.72 -6.22
CA GLY A 232 -7.96 -2.00 -7.29
C GLY A 232 -6.69 -1.14 -7.36
N GLU A 233 -6.36 -0.35 -6.33
CA GLU A 233 -5.10 0.43 -6.32
C GLU A 233 -3.93 -0.39 -5.74
N ARG A 234 -2.77 -0.38 -6.44
CA ARG A 234 -1.48 -0.99 -6.00
C ARG A 234 -0.73 -0.16 -4.94
N VAL A 235 -1.29 0.99 -4.57
CA VAL A 235 -0.73 1.94 -3.62
C VAL A 235 -1.86 2.42 -2.72
N VAL A 236 -1.79 2.09 -1.44
CA VAL A 236 -2.76 2.53 -0.43
C VAL A 236 -1.99 3.24 0.69
N ASP A 237 -2.03 4.57 0.71
CA ASP A 237 -1.48 5.37 1.80
C ASP A 237 -2.53 6.26 2.42
N LEU A 238 -2.83 5.95 3.68
CA LEU A 238 -3.78 6.66 4.51
C LEU A 238 -3.12 7.08 5.83
N GLY A 239 -1.79 7.23 5.86
CA GLY A 239 -1.05 7.73 7.03
C GLY A 239 -0.85 6.72 8.18
N VAL A 240 -1.79 5.79 8.41
CA VAL A 240 -1.71 4.73 9.45
C VAL A 240 -1.50 3.34 8.84
N ILE A 241 -2.07 3.12 7.66
CA ILE A 241 -1.85 1.95 6.82
C ILE A 241 -1.19 2.48 5.56
N LYS A 242 0.04 2.04 5.34
CA LYS A 242 0.88 2.40 4.20
C LYS A 242 1.20 1.07 3.55
N VAL A 243 0.68 0.79 2.36
CA VAL A 243 0.95 -0.44 1.62
C VAL A 243 1.40 -0.02 0.23
N TYR A 244 2.61 -0.42 -0.13
CA TYR A 244 3.23 -0.14 -1.41
C TYR A 244 3.88 -1.40 -1.95
N GLU A 245 3.57 -1.70 -3.21
CA GLU A 245 4.16 -2.79 -3.97
C GLU A 245 4.83 -2.17 -5.21
N GLY A 246 6.16 -2.19 -5.25
CA GLY A 246 7.00 -1.77 -6.39
C GLY A 246 7.59 -2.98 -7.11
N GLU A 247 8.27 -2.76 -8.25
CA GLU A 247 8.96 -3.84 -8.98
C GLU A 247 10.12 -4.47 -8.17
N ASP A 248 10.71 -3.70 -7.25
CA ASP A 248 11.87 -4.11 -6.44
C ASP A 248 11.72 -3.86 -4.93
N PHE A 249 10.55 -3.46 -4.41
CA PHE A 249 10.36 -3.30 -2.95
C PHE A 249 8.90 -3.41 -2.51
N GLU A 250 8.68 -3.90 -1.29
CA GLU A 250 7.38 -3.89 -0.60
C GLU A 250 7.48 -3.07 0.70
N TYR A 251 6.61 -2.08 0.88
CA TYR A 251 6.57 -1.30 2.12
C TYR A 251 5.18 -1.32 2.75
N VAL A 252 5.10 -1.97 3.91
CA VAL A 252 3.87 -2.07 4.69
C VAL A 252 4.05 -1.44 6.08
N LYS A 253 3.51 -0.25 6.31
CA LYS A 253 3.45 0.36 7.64
C LYS A 253 2.04 0.46 8.18
N LEU A 254 1.78 -0.38 9.17
CA LEU A 254 0.64 -0.43 10.06
C LEU A 254 1.03 0.16 11.44
N PRO A 255 0.09 0.53 12.32
CA PRO A 255 0.42 1.24 13.57
C PRO A 255 1.33 0.48 14.56
N PHE A 256 1.43 -0.84 14.39
CA PHE A 256 2.29 -1.72 15.18
C PHE A 256 3.19 -2.62 14.34
N ILE A 257 3.17 -2.53 13.00
CA ILE A 257 3.99 -3.35 12.09
C ILE A 257 4.55 -2.43 11.00
N GLU A 258 5.86 -2.39 10.80
CA GLU A 258 6.50 -1.77 9.64
C GLU A 258 7.32 -2.85 8.96
N VAL A 259 6.96 -3.23 7.75
CA VAL A 259 7.68 -4.16 6.87
C VAL A 259 8.29 -3.32 5.75
N ILE A 260 9.59 -3.48 5.55
CA ILE A 260 10.33 -2.98 4.40
C ILE A 260 10.98 -4.21 3.80
N ASP A 261 10.62 -4.55 2.58
CA ASP A 261 11.26 -5.63 1.81
C ASP A 261 11.94 -4.99 0.59
N THR A 262 13.24 -5.23 0.43
CA THR A 262 14.04 -4.77 -0.71
C THR A 262 14.93 -5.92 -1.20
N PRO A 263 15.53 -5.86 -2.40
CA PRO A 263 16.36 -6.93 -2.93
C PRO A 263 17.68 -7.07 -2.15
N HIS A 264 17.98 -6.12 -1.26
CA HIS A 264 19.19 -6.02 -0.45
C HIS A 264 18.95 -6.30 1.04
N GLY A 265 17.69 -6.46 1.47
CA GLY A 265 17.35 -6.87 2.83
C GLY A 265 15.88 -6.60 3.22
N GLU A 266 15.46 -7.24 4.31
CA GLU A 266 14.15 -7.08 4.92
C GLU A 266 14.28 -6.43 6.30
N ARG A 267 13.36 -5.52 6.64
CA ARG A 267 13.23 -4.95 7.97
C ARG A 267 11.78 -4.99 8.43
N VAL A 268 11.55 -5.76 9.49
CA VAL A 268 10.24 -5.85 10.14
C VAL A 268 10.32 -5.28 11.56
N ARG A 269 9.48 -4.28 11.84
CA ARG A 269 9.33 -3.69 13.17
C ARG A 269 7.93 -3.99 13.68
N VAL A 270 7.83 -4.81 14.72
CA VAL A 270 6.57 -5.05 15.44
C VAL A 270 6.64 -4.47 16.84
N GLY A 271 6.06 -3.28 17.04
CA GLY A 271 6.16 -2.57 18.33
C GLY A 271 7.62 -2.20 18.70
N PRO A 272 8.14 -2.61 19.88
CA PRO A 272 9.54 -2.37 20.29
C PRO A 272 10.54 -3.37 19.66
N ILE A 273 10.04 -4.44 19.04
CA ILE A 273 10.86 -5.48 18.44
C ILE A 273 11.25 -5.04 17.03
N HIS A 274 12.55 -5.06 16.76
CA HIS A 274 13.13 -4.77 15.45
C HIS A 274 13.84 -6.02 14.96
N ILE A 275 13.49 -6.48 13.77
CA ILE A 275 14.13 -7.61 13.11
C ILE A 275 14.63 -7.09 11.77
N HIS A 276 15.91 -7.34 11.47
CA HIS A 276 16.54 -6.98 10.22
C HIS A 276 17.26 -8.20 9.66
N ASP A 277 17.13 -8.42 8.36
CA ASP A 277 17.94 -9.36 7.59
C ASP A 277 18.49 -8.60 6.37
N GLY A 278 19.81 -8.62 6.15
CA GLY A 278 20.45 -7.76 5.15
C GLY A 278 20.42 -6.24 5.45
N ILE A 279 20.72 -5.43 4.43
CA ILE A 279 20.69 -3.96 4.49
C ILE A 279 19.42 -3.48 3.80
N ALA A 280 18.32 -3.49 4.55
CA ALA A 280 17.08 -2.86 4.11
C ALA A 280 17.19 -1.33 4.28
N GLU A 281 17.46 -0.62 3.18
CA GLU A 281 17.37 0.84 3.18
C GLU A 281 15.90 1.26 3.32
N ARG A 282 15.64 2.19 4.24
CA ARG A 282 14.31 2.79 4.33
C ARG A 282 14.09 3.61 3.06
N PRO A 283 12.98 3.43 2.33
CA PRO A 283 12.61 4.42 1.33
C PRO A 283 12.53 5.79 2.03
N GLY A 284 13.16 6.80 1.43
CA GLY A 284 13.24 8.16 1.97
C GLY A 284 11.88 8.70 2.42
N GLY A 285 11.90 9.60 3.41
CA GLY A 285 10.74 10.09 4.17
C GLY A 285 9.43 10.18 3.39
N MET A 286 8.45 9.37 3.78
CA MET A 286 7.12 9.34 3.18
C MET A 286 6.23 10.47 3.69
N LEU A 287 5.58 11.17 2.76
CA LEU A 287 4.72 12.32 3.01
C LEU A 287 3.40 12.13 2.28
N THR A 288 2.28 12.19 3.02
CA THR A 288 0.96 12.32 2.41
C THR A 288 0.29 13.60 2.90
N ILE A 289 -0.19 14.41 1.95
CA ILE A 289 -0.92 15.66 2.16
C ILE A 289 -2.30 15.47 1.55
N ARG A 290 -3.37 15.76 2.29
CA ARG A 290 -4.74 15.59 1.80
C ARG A 290 -5.63 16.72 2.25
N GLU A 291 -6.46 17.18 1.35
CA GLU A 291 -7.56 18.07 1.67
C GLU A 291 -8.71 17.23 2.22
N LEU A 292 -9.20 17.55 3.42
CA LEU A 292 -10.22 16.71 4.07
C LEU A 292 -11.63 16.96 3.54
N ARG A 293 -11.86 18.10 2.86
CA ARG A 293 -13.15 18.46 2.25
C ARG A 293 -13.24 18.06 0.78
N ASN A 294 -12.14 18.18 0.05
CA ASN A 294 -12.09 18.01 -1.40
C ASN A 294 -11.14 16.84 -1.75
N GLY A 295 -11.32 16.18 -2.89
CA GLY A 295 -10.60 14.93 -3.21
C GLY A 295 -9.09 15.06 -3.43
N PHE A 296 -8.50 16.24 -3.17
CA PHE A 296 -7.06 16.45 -3.34
C PHE A 296 -6.23 15.59 -2.39
N GLN A 297 -5.30 14.82 -2.93
CA GLN A 297 -4.31 14.05 -2.21
C GLN A 297 -2.98 14.06 -2.95
N LEU A 298 -1.89 14.35 -2.24
CA LEU A 298 -0.53 14.21 -2.71
C LEU A 298 0.19 13.21 -1.81
N THR A 299 0.86 12.24 -2.41
CA THR A 299 1.64 11.20 -1.73
C THR A 299 3.02 11.11 -2.35
N LYS A 300 4.09 11.27 -1.55
CA LYS A 300 5.49 11.14 -1.94
C LYS A 300 6.16 9.99 -1.18
N VAL A 301 6.87 9.12 -1.89
CA VAL A 301 7.64 7.99 -1.34
C VAL A 301 8.95 7.82 -2.10
N GLY A 302 10.08 8.15 -1.48
CA GLY A 302 11.35 8.19 -2.21
C GLY A 302 11.23 9.11 -3.43
N GLU A 303 11.46 8.56 -4.63
CA GLU A 303 11.34 9.26 -5.91
C GLU A 303 9.92 9.22 -6.52
N ARG A 304 9.00 8.44 -5.94
CA ARG A 304 7.63 8.31 -6.43
C ARG A 304 6.76 9.45 -5.91
N LEU A 305 5.97 10.05 -6.79
CA LEU A 305 5.02 11.10 -6.45
C LEU A 305 3.66 10.80 -7.10
N LYS A 306 2.60 10.73 -6.28
CA LYS A 306 1.22 10.63 -6.75
C LYS A 306 0.46 11.89 -6.35
N VAL A 307 -0.14 12.57 -7.32
CA VAL A 307 -1.10 13.67 -7.09
C VAL A 307 -2.46 13.19 -7.59
N GLN A 308 -3.49 13.36 -6.79
CA GLN A 308 -4.85 12.97 -7.11
C GLN A 308 -5.76 14.14 -6.78
N THR A 309 -6.63 14.49 -7.71
CA THR A 309 -7.69 15.49 -7.55
C THR A 309 -9.01 14.88 -8.00
N ASP A 310 -10.10 15.62 -7.88
CA ASP A 310 -11.40 15.18 -8.41
C ASP A 310 -11.44 15.17 -9.95
N GLU A 311 -10.52 15.89 -10.60
CA GLU A 311 -10.46 16.08 -12.05
C GLU A 311 -9.39 15.22 -12.71
N TYR A 312 -8.23 15.07 -12.07
CA TYR A 312 -7.07 14.40 -12.65
C TYR A 312 -6.22 13.64 -11.64
N SER A 313 -5.38 12.72 -12.13
CA SER A 313 -4.34 12.04 -11.37
C SER A 313 -3.01 12.07 -12.11
N ILE A 314 -1.94 12.38 -11.39
CA ILE A 314 -0.55 12.32 -11.84
C ILE A 314 0.19 11.28 -11.00
N GLU A 315 0.93 10.40 -11.64
CA GLU A 315 1.80 9.41 -11.00
C GLU A 315 3.19 9.49 -11.64
N VAL A 316 4.20 9.75 -10.82
CA VAL A 316 5.61 9.84 -11.19
C VAL A 316 6.34 8.69 -10.51
N ASP A 317 7.14 7.97 -11.29
CA ASP A 317 7.98 6.85 -10.85
C ASP A 317 9.31 6.90 -11.59
N GLY A 318 10.32 7.56 -11.00
CA GLY A 318 11.57 7.88 -11.68
C GLY A 318 11.34 8.72 -12.93
N GLU A 319 11.76 8.21 -14.09
CA GLU A 319 11.55 8.85 -15.40
C GLU A 319 10.15 8.64 -15.99
N ARG A 320 9.35 7.74 -15.40
CA ARG A 320 8.02 7.43 -15.89
C ARG A 320 7.01 8.40 -15.29
N VAL A 321 6.17 9.00 -16.14
CA VAL A 321 5.07 9.87 -15.70
C VAL A 321 3.77 9.44 -16.34
N ILE A 322 2.71 9.33 -15.55
CA ILE A 322 1.36 8.99 -15.99
C ILE A 322 0.41 10.09 -15.52
N TYR A 323 -0.22 10.77 -16.45
CA TYR A 323 -1.31 11.70 -16.22
C TYR A 323 -2.63 11.09 -16.72
N ARG A 324 -3.71 11.25 -15.98
CA ARG A 324 -5.08 10.87 -16.38
C ARG A 324 -6.08 11.93 -15.96
N SER A 325 -6.96 12.33 -16.86
CA SER A 325 -8.07 13.25 -16.62
C SER A 325 -9.26 12.85 -17.49
N GLY A 326 -10.30 12.25 -16.90
CA GLY A 326 -11.45 11.72 -17.65
C GLY A 326 -11.05 10.75 -18.78
N ASN A 327 -11.31 11.16 -20.04
CA ASN A 327 -10.96 10.41 -21.25
C ASN A 327 -9.57 10.74 -21.82
N GLU A 328 -8.81 11.55 -21.09
CA GLU A 328 -7.47 12.01 -21.46
C GLU A 328 -6.41 11.29 -20.64
N SER A 329 -5.33 10.87 -21.30
CA SER A 329 -4.20 10.26 -20.62
C SER A 329 -2.89 10.57 -21.33
N LEU A 330 -1.86 10.89 -20.57
CA LEU A 330 -0.49 11.03 -21.04
C LEU A 330 0.38 10.03 -20.27
N SER A 331 1.24 9.32 -20.97
CA SER A 331 2.25 8.43 -20.40
C SER A 331 3.60 8.79 -21.00
N LEU A 332 4.57 9.12 -20.16
CA LEU A 332 5.97 9.37 -20.50
C LEU A 332 6.82 8.25 -19.89
N GLY A 333 7.82 7.79 -20.63
CA GLY A 333 8.70 6.67 -20.30
C GLY A 333 9.42 6.20 -21.56
N GLU A 334 9.73 4.91 -21.69
CA GLU A 334 10.36 4.37 -22.92
C GLU A 334 9.53 4.60 -24.19
N THR A 335 8.21 4.63 -24.04
CA THR A 335 7.27 5.04 -25.08
C THR A 335 6.43 6.18 -24.51
N VAL A 336 6.40 7.27 -25.26
CA VAL A 336 5.60 8.46 -24.99
C VAL A 336 4.25 8.27 -25.67
N SER A 337 3.15 8.37 -24.94
CA SER A 337 1.80 8.22 -25.50
C SER A 337 0.82 9.23 -24.94
N LEU A 338 0.07 9.86 -25.84
CA LEU A 338 -1.01 10.81 -25.57
C LEU A 338 -2.33 10.22 -26.07
N ARG A 339 -3.40 10.35 -25.31
CA ARG A 339 -4.75 9.92 -25.69
C ARG A 339 -5.78 10.95 -25.23
N SER A 340 -6.73 11.30 -26.10
CA SER A 340 -7.96 12.05 -25.75
C SER A 340 -9.09 11.59 -26.67
N GLY A 341 -10.03 10.81 -26.14
CA GLY A 341 -11.13 10.24 -26.93
C GLY A 341 -10.64 9.43 -28.13
N ASP A 342 -10.98 9.87 -29.34
CA ASP A 342 -10.62 9.23 -30.62
C ASP A 342 -9.22 9.63 -31.14
N VAL A 343 -8.54 10.55 -30.45
CA VAL A 343 -7.16 10.92 -30.72
C VAL A 343 -6.22 10.05 -29.89
N SER A 344 -5.21 9.46 -30.55
CA SER A 344 -4.08 8.84 -29.85
C SER A 344 -2.78 9.05 -30.61
N VAL A 345 -1.77 9.61 -29.94
CA VAL A 345 -0.40 9.74 -30.45
C VAL A 345 0.51 8.86 -29.61
N SER A 346 1.43 8.14 -30.23
CA SER A 346 2.37 7.24 -29.55
C SER A 346 3.72 7.26 -30.25
N VAL A 347 4.79 7.50 -29.51
CA VAL A 347 6.16 7.59 -30.01
C VAL A 347 7.08 6.75 -29.13
N GLY A 348 7.86 5.86 -29.72
CA GLY A 348 8.87 5.08 -29.01
C GLY A 348 10.14 4.95 -29.86
N ARG A 349 11.12 4.17 -29.37
CA ARG A 349 12.35 3.90 -30.13
C ARG A 349 12.02 3.31 -31.49
N GLY A 350 12.26 4.08 -32.56
CA GLY A 350 12.09 3.61 -33.94
C GLY A 350 10.64 3.52 -34.46
N ARG A 351 9.65 4.04 -33.71
CA ARG A 351 8.24 3.92 -34.08
C ARG A 351 7.42 5.14 -33.68
N ALA A 352 6.48 5.51 -34.54
CA ALA A 352 5.47 6.52 -34.23
C ALA A 352 4.10 6.07 -34.76
N LYS A 353 3.04 6.42 -34.04
CA LYS A 353 1.66 6.16 -34.44
C LYS A 353 0.80 7.36 -34.05
N ILE A 354 0.07 7.88 -35.00
CA ILE A 354 -0.90 8.97 -34.84
C ILE A 354 -2.24 8.41 -35.29
N ARG A 355 -3.26 8.55 -34.46
CA ARG A 355 -4.65 8.26 -34.80
C ARG A 355 -5.48 9.48 -34.45
N ILE A 356 -6.31 9.91 -35.40
CA ILE A 356 -7.33 10.93 -35.21
C ILE A 356 -8.55 10.45 -36.00
N GLU A 357 -9.67 10.24 -35.32
CA GLU A 357 -10.92 9.80 -35.94
C GLU A 357 -10.71 8.57 -36.84
N ASP A 358 -10.92 8.68 -38.16
CA ASP A 358 -10.74 7.61 -39.14
C ASP A 358 -9.32 7.52 -39.72
N VAL A 359 -8.46 8.49 -39.43
CA VAL A 359 -7.08 8.57 -39.92
C VAL A 359 -6.12 7.85 -38.98
N VAL A 360 -5.29 6.96 -39.54
CA VAL A 360 -4.20 6.29 -38.82
C VAL A 360 -2.91 6.42 -39.63
N ILE A 361 -1.92 7.11 -39.07
CA ILE A 361 -0.56 7.21 -39.60
C ILE A 361 0.34 6.38 -38.68
N SER A 362 1.07 5.41 -39.23
CA SER A 362 2.04 4.61 -38.48
C SER A 362 3.38 4.57 -39.21
N ALA A 363 4.45 4.97 -38.53
CA ALA A 363 5.82 4.92 -39.01
C ALA A 363 6.60 3.88 -38.21
N ARG A 364 7.21 2.92 -38.91
CA ARG A 364 8.00 1.83 -38.32
C ARG A 364 9.00 1.30 -39.34
N ASP A 365 10.22 0.98 -38.89
CA ASP A 365 11.24 0.29 -39.70
C ASP A 365 11.47 0.97 -41.07
N GLY A 366 11.53 2.31 -41.09
CA GLY A 366 11.75 3.10 -42.31
C GLY A 366 10.53 3.24 -43.25
N THR A 367 9.38 2.67 -42.89
CA THR A 367 8.16 2.68 -43.68
C THR A 367 7.06 3.50 -42.99
N VAL A 368 6.27 4.24 -43.76
CA VAL A 368 5.08 4.95 -43.29
C VAL A 368 3.84 4.32 -43.91
N ARG A 369 2.85 4.00 -43.08
CA ARG A 369 1.53 3.52 -43.49
C ARG A 369 0.47 4.54 -43.09
N ILE A 370 -0.35 4.95 -44.04
CA ILE A 370 -1.44 5.91 -43.86
C ILE A 370 -2.74 5.20 -44.19
N ARG A 371 -3.70 5.20 -43.25
CA ARG A 371 -5.07 4.75 -43.48
C ARG A 371 -6.00 5.93 -43.30
N THR A 372 -6.83 6.22 -44.30
CA THR A 372 -7.83 7.31 -44.27
C THR A 372 -9.00 6.94 -45.17
N GLY A 373 -10.24 7.19 -44.75
CA GLY A 373 -11.43 6.94 -45.57
C GLY A 373 -11.54 5.52 -46.15
N GLY A 374 -11.07 4.51 -45.40
CA GLY A 374 -11.08 3.10 -45.83
C GLY A 374 -9.96 2.68 -46.80
N LYS A 375 -9.14 3.61 -47.30
CA LYS A 375 -7.97 3.32 -48.15
C LYS A 375 -6.69 3.24 -47.32
N ALA A 376 -5.72 2.45 -47.78
CA ALA A 376 -4.42 2.30 -47.14
C ALA A 376 -3.30 2.59 -48.14
N TYR A 377 -2.39 3.49 -47.78
CA TYR A 377 -1.21 3.87 -48.54
C TYR A 377 0.04 3.45 -47.75
N THR A 378 1.08 3.00 -48.45
CA THR A 378 2.37 2.65 -47.86
C THR A 378 3.47 3.41 -48.60
N ILE A 379 4.32 4.09 -47.85
CA ILE A 379 5.46 4.89 -48.32
C ILE A 379 6.73 4.25 -47.75
N GLU A 380 7.58 3.72 -48.61
CA GLU A 380 8.89 3.18 -48.24
C GLU A 380 9.96 4.25 -48.44
N ASN A 381 10.00 5.23 -47.54
CA ASN A 381 10.93 6.36 -47.62
C ASN A 381 11.42 6.77 -46.23
N GLY A 382 12.75 6.84 -46.07
CA GLY A 382 13.41 7.18 -44.81
C GLY A 382 13.17 8.62 -44.34
N ASP A 383 13.01 9.58 -45.25
CA ASP A 383 12.68 10.98 -44.93
C ASP A 383 11.23 11.12 -44.46
N ALA A 384 10.29 10.46 -45.15
CA ALA A 384 8.90 10.40 -44.71
C ALA A 384 8.77 9.77 -43.31
N TYR A 385 9.52 8.70 -43.06
CA TYR A 385 9.60 8.07 -41.73
C TYR A 385 10.13 9.06 -40.66
N ARG A 386 11.24 9.76 -40.94
CA ARG A 386 11.82 10.75 -40.02
C ARG A 386 10.86 11.91 -39.75
N LEU A 387 10.13 12.35 -40.77
CA LEU A 387 9.14 13.40 -40.66
C LEU A 387 8.02 13.03 -39.68
N VAL A 388 7.42 11.84 -39.83
CA VAL A 388 6.36 11.37 -38.93
C VAL A 388 6.86 11.26 -37.50
N VAL A 389 8.04 10.68 -37.28
CA VAL A 389 8.61 10.54 -35.93
C VAL A 389 8.87 11.91 -35.30
N ARG A 390 9.44 12.86 -36.05
CA ARG A 390 9.70 14.22 -35.57
C ARG A 390 8.40 14.95 -35.22
N LYS A 391 7.42 14.96 -36.14
CA LYS A 391 6.12 15.63 -35.93
C LYS A 391 5.34 15.01 -34.78
N ALA A 392 5.39 13.69 -34.62
CA ALA A 392 4.76 13.03 -33.49
C ALA A 392 5.41 13.43 -32.15
N LYS A 393 6.74 13.64 -32.11
CA LYS A 393 7.42 14.18 -30.91
C LYS A 393 6.98 15.61 -30.61
N GLU A 394 7.01 16.49 -31.63
CA GLU A 394 6.57 17.88 -31.51
C GLU A 394 5.15 17.97 -30.92
N ILE A 395 4.20 17.18 -31.44
CA ILE A 395 2.82 17.13 -30.95
C ILE A 395 2.77 16.72 -29.48
N VAL A 396 3.52 15.70 -29.07
CA VAL A 396 3.45 15.26 -27.67
C VAL A 396 4.12 16.27 -26.73
N GLU A 397 5.22 16.90 -27.12
CA GLU A 397 5.87 17.95 -26.32
C GLU A 397 4.95 19.17 -26.12
N GLU A 398 4.34 19.68 -27.20
CA GLU A 398 3.39 20.80 -27.15
C GLU A 398 2.18 20.46 -26.25
N GLN A 399 1.57 19.29 -26.45
CA GLN A 399 0.36 18.90 -25.71
C GLN A 399 0.64 18.46 -24.27
N SER A 400 1.85 17.99 -23.96
CA SER A 400 2.22 17.67 -22.59
C SER A 400 2.26 18.93 -21.74
N ALA A 401 2.81 20.03 -22.25
CA ALA A 401 2.85 21.32 -21.55
C ALA A 401 1.45 21.85 -21.20
N GLU A 402 0.53 21.84 -22.17
CA GLU A 402 -0.86 22.32 -22.00
C GLU A 402 -1.65 21.47 -20.98
N LEU A 403 -1.44 20.16 -20.97
CA LEU A 403 -2.05 19.25 -19.99
C LEU A 403 -1.62 19.54 -18.54
N ILE A 404 -0.38 19.98 -18.34
CA ILE A 404 0.19 20.27 -17.02
C ILE A 404 -0.39 21.55 -16.44
N GLU A 405 -0.68 22.54 -17.30
CA GLU A 405 -1.34 23.78 -16.91
C GLU A 405 -2.85 23.61 -16.67
N GLY A 406 -3.39 22.41 -16.90
CA GLY A 406 -4.80 22.10 -16.70
C GLY A 406 -5.70 22.60 -17.82
N LEU A 407 -5.14 22.92 -18.99
CA LEU A 407 -5.88 23.42 -20.15
C LEU A 407 -6.51 22.31 -21.00
N GLY A 408 -6.16 21.04 -20.74
CA GLY A 408 -6.60 19.89 -21.53
C GLY A 408 -5.81 19.76 -22.85
N ILE A 409 -6.21 18.84 -23.71
CA ILE A 409 -5.63 18.69 -25.07
C ILE A 409 -6.35 19.62 -26.06
N ASP A 410 -5.61 20.50 -26.73
CA ASP A 410 -6.15 21.33 -27.82
C ASP A 410 -6.33 20.50 -29.09
N ARG A 411 -7.56 20.00 -29.26
CA ARG A 411 -7.97 19.22 -30.44
C ARG A 411 -7.85 20.00 -31.74
N THR A 412 -8.03 21.33 -31.70
CA THR A 412 -8.00 22.17 -32.90
C THR A 412 -6.57 22.27 -33.42
N LEU A 413 -5.63 22.54 -32.51
CA LEU A 413 -4.21 22.58 -32.82
C LEU A 413 -3.72 21.21 -33.31
N LEU A 414 -4.11 20.14 -32.61
CA LEU A 414 -3.69 18.79 -32.93
C LEU A 414 -4.23 18.31 -34.29
N ASN A 415 -5.49 18.63 -34.62
CA ASN A 415 -6.05 18.38 -35.96
C ASN A 415 -5.31 19.16 -37.05
N ARG A 416 -4.93 20.42 -36.79
CA ARG A 416 -4.15 21.22 -37.73
C ARG A 416 -2.78 20.59 -38.00
N ARG A 417 -2.07 20.17 -36.96
CA ARG A 417 -0.75 19.51 -37.06
C ARG A 417 -0.80 18.21 -37.85
N VAL A 418 -1.84 17.40 -37.67
CA VAL A 418 -2.00 16.15 -38.42
C VAL A 418 -2.37 16.41 -39.86
N LYS A 419 -3.17 17.44 -40.14
CA LYS A 419 -3.44 17.86 -41.52
C LYS A 419 -2.17 18.34 -42.23
N GLU A 420 -1.37 19.18 -41.58
CA GLU A 420 -0.03 19.58 -42.06
C GLU A 420 0.84 18.36 -42.38
N LEU A 421 0.88 17.38 -41.47
CA LEU A 421 1.63 16.13 -41.69
C LEU A 421 1.10 15.31 -42.87
N LEU A 422 -0.21 15.21 -43.06
CA LEU A 422 -0.81 14.50 -44.19
C LEU A 422 -0.45 15.19 -45.52
N ASP A 423 -0.56 16.51 -45.58
CA ASP A 423 -0.24 17.31 -46.77
C ASP A 423 1.24 17.15 -47.15
N GLU A 424 2.14 17.18 -46.16
CA GLU A 424 3.57 16.91 -46.38
C GLU A 424 3.82 15.46 -46.84
N LEU A 425 3.12 14.47 -46.27
CA LEU A 425 3.26 13.06 -46.67
C LEU A 425 2.73 12.78 -48.08
N THR A 426 1.70 13.50 -48.54
CA THR A 426 1.21 13.37 -49.92
C THR A 426 2.24 13.75 -50.96
N SER A 427 3.22 14.60 -50.65
CA SER A 427 4.33 14.89 -51.56
C SER A 427 5.23 13.69 -51.85
N TYR A 428 5.23 12.67 -50.97
CA TYR A 428 5.99 11.42 -51.13
C TYR A 428 5.18 10.31 -51.82
N LEU A 429 3.90 10.56 -52.13
CA LEU A 429 3.03 9.64 -52.88
C LEU A 429 3.03 9.94 -54.39
N GLY A 430 3.72 11.00 -54.82
CA GLY A 430 3.80 11.49 -56.21
C GLY A 430 4.93 10.87 -57.02
#